data_AF-A0A098SBN0-F1
#
_entry.id   AF-A0A098SBN0-F1
#
_cell.length_a   1.000
_cell.length_b   1.000
_cell.length_c   1.000
_cell.angle_alpha   90.00
_cell.angle_beta   90.00
_cell.angle_gamma   90.00
#
_symmetry.space_group_name_H-M   'P 1'
#
loop_
_entity.id
_entity.type
_entity.pdbx_description
1 polymer ?
#
loop_
_entity_poly.entity_id
_entity_poly.type
_entity_poly.pdbx_seq_one_letter_code
_entity_poly.pdbx_strand_id
1 'polypeptide(L)'
;MKKVFLNAGFLLAALFLTAGAVWAQPQSHHRGGNGSPFKAIEELKEELQLTPEQEKAIEELKKETRNAQKEARNAERTRKQSMHQALKSELDAILTPAQTQILEAHHEAKKAEAKAMRDKMREYHEQNVAPVLLEQRKKLELKISDEDKATLARIRTERQGSRPHKADGHKAASRPNGDELSALVQKYDEEISMLMEEIKPKREQWEKDMKTMSEANRPERKGKQGMKKGAHRPKPDFQKVRFLLMDPAKGPEFDNNNRY
;
A
#
# COMPACT_ATOMS: atom_id res chain seq x y z
N MET A 1 23.34 5.02 -59.30
CA MET A 1 22.04 5.41 -58.73
C MET A 1 22.18 5.44 -57.21
N LYS A 2 22.82 6.45 -56.60
CA LYS A 2 22.24 7.69 -56.04
C LYS A 2 20.83 7.52 -55.44
N LYS A 3 20.76 7.51 -54.10
CA LYS A 3 19.70 8.01 -53.19
C LYS A 3 20.15 7.70 -51.74
N VAL A 4 21.13 8.46 -51.23
CA VAL A 4 20.94 9.57 -50.26
C VAL A 4 20.39 9.04 -48.93
N PHE A 5 21.29 8.67 -48.02
CA PHE A 5 21.02 8.61 -46.58
C PHE A 5 20.90 10.06 -46.09
N LEU A 6 19.67 10.51 -45.82
CA LEU A 6 19.45 11.74 -45.09
C LEU A 6 19.86 11.48 -43.63
N ASN A 7 21.09 11.89 -43.30
CA ASN A 7 21.48 12.20 -41.93
C ASN A 7 20.62 13.36 -41.44
N ALA A 8 19.45 13.05 -40.88
CA ALA A 8 18.72 13.97 -40.04
C ALA A 8 19.38 13.98 -38.66
N GLY A 9 20.54 14.63 -38.58
CA GLY A 9 21.10 15.09 -37.32
C GLY A 9 20.13 16.10 -36.72
N PHE A 10 19.19 15.61 -35.91
CA PHE A 10 18.42 16.47 -35.02
C PHE A 10 19.38 16.91 -33.90
N LEU A 11 19.98 18.07 -34.13
CA LEU A 11 20.50 18.95 -33.09
C LEU A 11 19.38 19.17 -32.07
N LEU A 12 19.39 18.37 -30.99
CA LEU A 12 18.65 18.70 -29.77
C LEU A 12 19.44 19.82 -29.07
N ALA A 13 19.17 21.02 -29.57
CA ALA A 13 19.64 22.27 -29.05
C ALA A 13 19.32 22.37 -27.54
N ALA A 14 20.37 22.69 -26.78
CA ALA A 14 20.35 23.44 -25.54
C ALA A 14 18.99 23.59 -24.84
N LEU A 15 18.66 22.65 -23.95
CA LEU A 15 17.87 22.98 -22.78
C LEU A 15 18.85 23.26 -21.64
N PHE A 16 19.25 24.53 -21.56
CA PHE A 16 19.73 25.13 -20.34
C PHE A 16 18.67 24.85 -19.26
N LEU A 17 18.89 23.84 -18.43
CA LEU A 17 18.26 23.73 -17.13
C LEU A 17 18.88 24.83 -16.26
N THR A 18 18.46 26.06 -16.50
CA THR A 18 18.46 27.08 -15.47
C THR A 18 17.58 26.51 -14.37
N ALA A 19 18.22 26.10 -13.28
CA ALA A 19 17.58 25.81 -12.00
C ALA A 19 16.98 27.12 -11.44
N GLY A 20 15.98 27.66 -12.14
CA GLY A 20 15.10 28.69 -11.64
C GLY A 20 14.12 27.99 -10.71
N ALA A 21 14.15 28.38 -9.44
CA ALA A 21 13.24 27.95 -8.40
C ALA A 21 11.77 28.01 -8.88
N VAL A 22 11.25 26.87 -9.34
CA VAL A 22 9.81 26.67 -9.51
C VAL A 22 9.25 26.41 -8.12
N TRP A 23 8.80 27.48 -7.48
CA TRP A 23 8.02 27.44 -6.27
C TRP A 23 6.79 26.54 -6.50
N ALA A 24 6.75 25.43 -5.78
CA ALA A 24 5.67 24.46 -5.83
C ALA A 24 4.34 25.11 -5.41
N GLN A 25 3.43 25.36 -6.36
CA GLN A 25 2.03 25.63 -6.03
C GLN A 25 1.36 24.33 -5.58
N PRO A 26 0.61 24.32 -4.47
CA PRO A 26 -0.07 23.14 -3.97
C PRO A 26 -1.41 22.97 -4.70
N GLN A 27 -1.38 22.43 -5.92
CA GLN A 27 -2.61 22.01 -6.59
C GLN A 27 -2.80 20.50 -6.37
N SER A 28 -3.49 20.17 -5.28
CA SER A 28 -3.93 18.81 -5.01
C SER A 28 -5.11 18.46 -5.91
N HIS A 29 -4.90 17.68 -6.96
CA HIS A 29 -5.92 16.77 -7.48
C HIS A 29 -5.26 15.50 -8.04
N HIS A 30 -5.89 14.36 -7.74
CA HIS A 30 -5.47 13.03 -8.10
C HIS A 30 -5.02 12.87 -9.56
N ARG A 31 -3.80 12.37 -9.78
CA ARG A 31 -3.50 11.58 -10.98
C ARG A 31 -2.77 10.31 -10.57
N GLY A 32 -3.39 9.18 -10.87
CA GLY A 32 -2.79 7.86 -10.73
C GLY A 32 -1.48 7.78 -11.50
N GLY A 33 -0.61 6.84 -11.09
CA GLY A 33 0.78 6.72 -11.53
C GLY A 33 1.03 6.37 -13.00
N ASN A 34 0.13 6.72 -13.91
CA ASN A 34 0.22 6.44 -15.34
C ASN A 34 0.66 7.66 -16.19
N GLY A 35 1.22 8.69 -15.57
CA GLY A 35 1.69 9.91 -16.26
C GLY A 35 3.04 10.42 -15.76
N SER A 36 3.86 9.55 -15.16
CA SER A 36 5.23 9.94 -14.81
C SER A 36 6.10 9.91 -16.08
N PRO A 37 6.83 10.98 -16.41
CA PRO A 37 7.72 10.99 -17.57
C PRO A 37 8.78 9.88 -17.49
N PHE A 38 9.25 9.53 -16.29
CA PHE A 38 10.18 8.41 -16.09
C PHE A 38 9.58 7.05 -16.49
N LYS A 39 8.28 6.84 -16.25
CA LYS A 39 7.61 5.59 -16.65
C LYS A 39 7.48 5.48 -18.17
N ALA A 40 7.14 6.59 -18.84
CA ALA A 40 7.08 6.63 -20.30
C ALA A 40 8.46 6.38 -20.94
N ILE A 41 9.53 6.91 -20.34
CA ILE A 41 10.90 6.66 -20.79
C ILE A 41 11.29 5.19 -20.62
N GLU A 42 10.89 4.54 -19.51
CA GLU A 42 11.10 3.09 -19.31
C GLU A 42 10.33 2.25 -20.34
N GLU A 43 9.06 2.59 -20.62
CA GLU A 43 8.22 1.88 -21.58
C GLU A 43 8.69 2.05 -23.04
N LEU A 44 9.25 3.22 -23.39
CA LEU A 44 9.72 3.54 -24.74
C LEU A 44 11.25 3.41 -24.89
N LYS A 45 11.93 2.72 -23.97
CA LYS A 45 13.40 2.67 -23.93
C LYS A 45 14.02 2.17 -25.25
N GLU A 46 13.39 1.16 -25.87
CA GLU A 46 13.84 0.60 -27.15
C GLU A 46 13.63 1.54 -28.34
N GLU A 47 12.56 2.34 -28.31
CA GLU A 47 12.24 3.32 -29.37
C GLU A 47 13.09 4.59 -29.25
N LEU A 48 13.44 5.00 -28.03
CA LEU A 48 14.14 6.25 -27.75
C LEU A 48 15.65 6.19 -28.05
N GLN A 49 16.22 5.00 -28.24
CA GLN A 49 17.64 4.79 -28.60
C GLN A 49 18.60 5.62 -27.73
N LEU A 50 18.37 5.62 -26.42
CA LEU A 50 19.13 6.43 -25.47
C LEU A 50 20.60 6.00 -25.43
N THR A 51 21.52 6.98 -25.39
CA THR A 51 22.94 6.70 -25.17
C THR A 51 23.19 6.30 -23.71
N PRO A 52 24.27 5.56 -23.39
CA PRO A 52 24.61 5.22 -22.01
C PRO A 52 24.75 6.45 -21.08
N GLU A 53 25.19 7.58 -21.63
CA GLU A 53 25.27 8.84 -20.89
C GLU A 53 23.89 9.42 -20.57
N GLN A 54 22.95 9.36 -21.53
CA GLN A 54 21.56 9.79 -21.32
C GLN A 54 20.86 8.91 -20.29
N GLU A 55 21.04 7.59 -20.34
CA GLU A 55 20.47 6.67 -19.35
C GLU A 55 20.97 6.99 -17.94
N LYS A 56 22.28 7.25 -17.80
CA LYS A 56 22.89 7.62 -16.52
C LYS A 56 22.31 8.93 -15.98
N ALA A 57 22.18 9.96 -16.82
CA ALA A 57 21.62 11.25 -16.44
C ALA A 57 20.14 11.13 -16.03
N ILE A 58 19.34 10.31 -16.73
CA ILE A 58 17.94 10.07 -16.40
C ILE A 58 17.80 9.36 -15.05
N GLU A 59 18.63 8.37 -14.76
CA GLU A 59 18.63 7.67 -13.47
C GLU A 59 19.06 8.58 -12.31
N GLU A 60 20.03 9.48 -12.53
CA GLU A 60 20.41 10.49 -11.55
C GLU A 60 19.26 11.48 -11.29
N LEU A 61 18.63 12.02 -12.34
CA LEU A 61 17.47 12.90 -12.23
C LEU A 61 16.28 12.22 -11.51
N LYS A 62 16.06 10.93 -11.76
CA LYS A 62 15.03 10.12 -11.07
C LYS A 62 15.32 10.00 -9.58
N LYS A 63 16.59 9.80 -9.19
CA LYS A 63 17.01 9.76 -7.77
C LYS A 63 16.83 11.12 -7.10
N GLU A 64 17.27 12.20 -7.74
CA GLU A 64 17.12 13.56 -7.24
C GLU A 64 15.65 13.93 -7.04
N THR A 65 14.81 13.69 -8.05
CA THR A 65 13.37 13.96 -7.99
C THR A 65 12.71 13.18 -6.85
N ARG A 66 13.09 11.91 -6.66
CA ARG A 66 12.60 11.08 -5.55
C ARG A 66 13.03 11.64 -4.18
N ASN A 67 14.27 12.10 -4.07
CA ASN A 67 14.81 12.67 -2.82
C ASN A 67 14.11 14.00 -2.49
N ALA A 68 14.01 14.92 -3.46
CA ALA A 68 13.28 16.17 -3.31
C ALA A 68 11.82 15.93 -2.89
N GLN A 69 11.15 14.93 -3.47
CA GLN A 69 9.79 14.57 -3.04
C GLN A 69 9.75 13.99 -1.61
N LYS A 70 10.75 13.22 -1.20
CA LYS A 70 10.87 12.70 0.19
C LYS A 70 11.05 13.86 1.17
N GLU A 71 11.95 14.79 0.87
CA GLU A 71 12.19 15.99 1.68
C GLU A 71 10.94 16.85 1.77
N ALA A 72 10.25 17.12 0.66
CA ALA A 72 8.99 17.85 0.66
C ALA A 72 7.92 17.17 1.54
N ARG A 73 7.80 15.84 1.50
CA ARG A 73 6.87 15.10 2.38
C ARG A 73 7.28 15.18 3.85
N ASN A 74 8.57 15.13 4.16
CA ASN A 74 9.08 15.24 5.53
C ASN A 74 8.88 16.65 6.08
N ALA A 75 9.23 17.68 5.30
CA ALA A 75 8.96 19.08 5.62
C ALA A 75 7.46 19.31 5.86
N GLU A 76 6.59 18.76 5.02
CA GLU A 76 5.13 18.86 5.21
C GLU A 76 4.64 18.13 6.46
N ARG A 77 5.24 16.99 6.83
CA ARG A 77 4.94 16.30 8.11
C ARG A 77 5.34 17.16 9.30
N THR A 78 6.56 17.71 9.29
CA THR A 78 7.05 18.60 10.34
C THR A 78 6.17 19.85 10.46
N ARG A 79 5.80 20.46 9.32
CA ARG A 79 4.87 21.60 9.28
C ARG A 79 3.51 21.26 9.88
N LYS A 80 2.94 20.09 9.56
CA LYS A 80 1.67 19.65 10.17
C LYS A 80 1.80 19.42 11.67
N GLN A 81 2.93 18.87 12.12
CA GLN A 81 3.17 18.65 13.54
C GLN A 81 3.30 19.97 14.29
N SER A 82 4.04 20.95 13.74
CA SER A 82 4.15 22.28 14.36
C SER A 82 2.81 23.01 14.37
N MET A 83 2.02 22.94 13.28
CA MET A 83 0.66 23.48 13.25
C MET A 83 -0.25 22.84 14.32
N HIS A 84 -0.15 21.53 14.53
CA HIS A 84 -0.93 20.85 15.57
C HIS A 84 -0.52 21.28 16.99
N GLN A 85 0.78 21.45 17.23
CA GLN A 85 1.31 21.92 18.51
C GLN A 85 0.90 23.37 18.79
N ALA A 86 1.00 24.26 17.78
CA ALA A 86 0.57 25.64 17.89
C ALA A 86 -0.93 25.72 18.22
N LEU A 87 -1.78 24.99 17.49
CA LEU A 87 -3.21 24.91 17.76
C LEU A 87 -3.50 24.42 19.19
N LYS A 88 -2.78 23.39 19.67
CA LYS A 88 -2.94 22.92 21.05
C LYS A 88 -2.61 24.02 22.05
N SER A 89 -1.49 24.71 21.87
CA SER A 89 -1.08 25.82 22.75
C SER A 89 -2.08 26.97 22.75
N GLU A 90 -2.64 27.33 21.59
CA GLU A 90 -3.66 28.36 21.48
C GLU A 90 -4.96 27.94 22.16
N LEU A 91 -5.38 26.67 22.02
CA LEU A 91 -6.54 26.12 22.71
C LEU A 91 -6.35 26.13 24.24
N ASP A 92 -5.17 25.73 24.73
CA ASP A 92 -4.85 25.71 26.16
C ASP A 92 -4.83 27.12 26.79
N ALA A 93 -4.58 28.18 25.99
CA ALA A 93 -4.67 29.56 26.44
C ALA A 93 -6.12 30.08 26.53
N ILE A 94 -7.04 29.51 25.73
CA ILE A 94 -8.47 29.91 25.69
C ILE A 94 -9.30 29.09 26.68
N LEU A 95 -8.95 27.82 26.87
CA LEU A 95 -9.70 26.89 27.70
C LEU A 95 -9.22 26.91 29.16
N THR A 96 -10.15 26.68 30.07
CA THR A 96 -9.80 26.43 31.48
C THR A 96 -9.16 25.04 31.63
N PRO A 97 -8.34 24.81 32.67
CA PRO A 97 -7.76 23.49 32.94
C PRO A 97 -8.80 22.36 33.00
N ALA A 98 -9.98 22.64 33.56
CA ALA A 98 -11.09 21.68 33.63
C ALA A 98 -11.65 21.34 32.23
N GLN A 99 -11.74 22.31 31.32
CA GLN A 99 -12.19 22.08 29.94
C GLN A 99 -11.15 21.28 29.13
N THR A 100 -9.86 21.57 29.28
CA THR A 100 -8.79 20.79 28.64
C THR A 100 -8.83 19.33 29.09
N GLN A 101 -9.02 19.07 30.39
CA GLN A 101 -9.15 17.70 30.89
C GLN A 101 -10.35 16.95 30.28
N ILE A 102 -11.49 17.61 30.09
CA ILE A 102 -12.66 17.00 29.43
C ILE A 102 -12.33 16.61 27.98
N LEU A 103 -11.63 17.47 27.23
CA LEU A 103 -11.23 17.18 25.84
C LEU A 103 -10.23 16.03 25.75
N GLU A 104 -9.21 16.01 26.62
CA GLU A 104 -8.22 14.94 26.67
C GLU A 104 -8.87 13.60 27.07
N ALA A 105 -9.76 13.60 28.05
CA ALA A 105 -10.53 12.43 28.43
C ALA A 105 -11.40 11.91 27.27
N HIS A 106 -12.07 12.80 26.53
CA HIS A 106 -12.83 12.42 25.35
C HIS A 106 -11.94 11.84 24.24
N HIS A 107 -10.76 12.41 23.99
CA HIS A 107 -9.80 11.88 23.02
C HIS A 107 -9.32 10.47 23.39
N GLU A 108 -8.90 10.27 24.64
CA GLU A 108 -8.45 8.96 25.12
C GLU A 108 -9.59 7.94 25.14
N ALA A 109 -10.82 8.35 25.50
CA ALA A 109 -12.00 7.49 25.38
C ALA A 109 -12.23 7.05 23.92
N LYS A 110 -12.15 7.97 22.95
CA LYS A 110 -12.30 7.64 21.52
C LYS A 110 -11.18 6.73 21.01
N LYS A 111 -9.95 6.92 21.48
CA LYS A 111 -8.81 6.08 21.15
C LYS A 111 -8.96 4.67 21.75
N ALA A 112 -9.43 4.57 22.98
CA ALA A 112 -9.73 3.31 23.65
C ALA A 112 -10.87 2.56 22.93
N GLU A 113 -11.95 3.25 22.57
CA GLU A 113 -13.07 2.71 21.77
C GLU A 113 -12.57 2.15 20.42
N ALA A 114 -11.76 2.91 19.70
CA ALA A 114 -11.17 2.47 18.44
C ALA A 114 -10.23 1.26 18.60
N LYS A 115 -9.44 1.21 19.69
CA LYS A 115 -8.59 0.07 20.01
C LYS A 115 -9.43 -1.16 20.33
N ALA A 116 -10.44 -1.02 21.20
CA ALA A 116 -11.34 -2.11 21.57
C ALA A 116 -12.06 -2.70 20.36
N MET A 117 -12.51 -1.87 19.42
CA MET A 117 -13.10 -2.35 18.17
C MET A 117 -12.10 -3.15 17.31
N ARG A 118 -10.85 -2.69 17.18
CA ARG A 118 -9.81 -3.46 16.47
C ARG A 118 -9.52 -4.80 17.15
N ASP A 119 -9.49 -4.80 18.48
CA ASP A 119 -9.27 -6.01 19.26
C ASP A 119 -10.42 -7.02 19.05
N LYS A 120 -11.68 -6.57 19.09
CA LYS A 120 -12.86 -7.40 18.77
C LYS A 120 -12.82 -7.97 17.35
N MET A 121 -12.47 -7.14 16.36
CA MET A 121 -12.35 -7.59 14.96
C MET A 121 -11.25 -8.63 14.79
N ARG A 122 -10.12 -8.46 15.48
CA ARG A 122 -9.02 -9.42 15.47
C ARG A 122 -9.45 -10.74 16.12
N GLU A 123 -10.07 -10.68 17.29
CA GLU A 123 -10.60 -11.86 17.99
C GLU A 123 -11.60 -12.63 17.14
N TYR A 124 -12.56 -11.94 16.52
CA TYR A 124 -13.51 -12.57 15.60
C TYR A 124 -12.79 -13.24 14.43
N HIS A 125 -11.78 -12.59 13.83
CA HIS A 125 -11.00 -13.17 12.75
C HIS A 125 -10.25 -14.44 13.21
N GLU A 126 -9.61 -14.40 14.38
CA GLU A 126 -8.90 -15.54 14.96
C GLU A 126 -9.83 -16.73 15.24
N GLN A 127 -11.05 -16.48 15.74
CA GLN A 127 -12.00 -17.53 16.09
C GLN A 127 -12.78 -18.09 14.89
N ASN A 128 -13.14 -17.24 13.92
CA ASN A 128 -14.11 -17.61 12.88
C ASN A 128 -13.51 -17.74 11.47
N VAL A 129 -12.46 -16.96 11.17
CA VAL A 129 -11.89 -16.85 9.81
C VAL A 129 -10.61 -17.68 9.69
N ALA A 130 -9.68 -17.48 10.63
CA ALA A 130 -8.38 -18.13 10.64
C ALA A 130 -8.42 -19.66 10.57
N PRO A 131 -9.23 -20.39 11.37
CA PRO A 131 -9.27 -21.85 11.31
C PRO A 131 -9.73 -22.35 9.94
N VAL A 132 -10.77 -21.72 9.37
CA VAL A 132 -11.31 -22.12 8.06
C VAL A 132 -10.31 -21.88 6.95
N LEU A 133 -9.61 -20.74 6.95
CA LEU A 133 -8.56 -20.48 5.98
C LEU A 133 -7.39 -21.46 6.12
N LEU A 134 -6.99 -21.78 7.35
CA LEU A 134 -5.91 -22.74 7.63
C LEU A 134 -6.26 -24.14 7.12
N GLU A 135 -7.51 -24.60 7.30
CA GLU A 135 -7.99 -25.85 6.70
C GLU A 135 -7.87 -25.84 5.17
N GLN A 136 -8.33 -24.77 4.52
CA GLN A 136 -8.22 -24.63 3.06
C GLN A 136 -6.76 -24.61 2.60
N ARG A 137 -5.87 -24.00 3.37
CA ARG A 137 -4.44 -23.98 3.05
C ARG A 137 -3.77 -25.32 3.19
N LYS A 138 -4.19 -26.13 4.18
CA LYS A 138 -3.76 -27.52 4.30
C LYS A 138 -4.21 -28.35 3.10
N LYS A 139 -5.44 -28.15 2.60
CA LYS A 139 -5.88 -28.79 1.35
C LYS A 139 -5.00 -28.39 0.16
N LEU A 140 -4.63 -27.11 0.05
CA LEU A 140 -3.72 -26.65 -0.99
C LEU A 140 -2.32 -27.24 -0.85
N GLU A 141 -1.77 -27.35 0.37
CA GLU A 141 -0.45 -27.94 0.63
C GLU A 141 -0.31 -29.36 0.05
N LEU A 142 -1.38 -30.15 0.04
CA LEU A 142 -1.37 -31.49 -0.54
C LEU A 142 -1.20 -31.50 -2.06
N LYS A 143 -1.48 -30.37 -2.73
CA LYS A 143 -1.42 -30.23 -4.20
C LYS A 143 -0.18 -29.49 -4.69
N ILE A 144 0.53 -28.78 -3.81
CA ILE A 144 1.75 -28.04 -4.16
C ILE A 144 2.95 -29.01 -4.23
N SER A 145 3.83 -28.84 -5.22
CA SER A 145 5.06 -29.64 -5.34
C SER A 145 6.05 -29.30 -4.22
N ASP A 146 6.97 -30.22 -3.92
CA ASP A 146 7.93 -29.97 -2.84
C ASP A 146 8.91 -28.84 -3.18
N GLU A 147 9.24 -28.62 -4.47
CA GLU A 147 10.05 -27.46 -4.88
C GLU A 147 9.30 -26.13 -4.65
N ASP A 148 8.00 -26.09 -4.98
CA ASP A 148 7.19 -24.88 -4.81
C ASP A 148 6.92 -24.58 -3.33
N LYS A 149 6.79 -25.62 -2.49
CA LYS A 149 6.74 -25.45 -1.03
C LYS A 149 8.02 -24.82 -0.49
N ALA A 150 9.18 -25.32 -0.93
CA ALA A 150 10.48 -24.76 -0.55
C ALA A 150 10.60 -23.30 -1.00
N THR A 151 10.15 -22.99 -2.22
CA THR A 151 10.11 -21.62 -2.75
C THR A 151 9.22 -20.72 -1.89
N LEU A 152 8.00 -21.15 -1.55
CA LEU A 152 7.10 -20.38 -0.68
C LEU A 152 7.70 -20.17 0.73
N ALA A 153 8.37 -21.17 1.30
CA ALA A 153 9.03 -21.04 2.60
C ALA A 153 10.16 -19.99 2.58
N ARG A 154 10.98 -19.96 1.51
CA ARG A 154 12.00 -18.94 1.29
C ARG A 154 11.36 -17.54 1.20
N ILE A 155 10.35 -17.38 0.34
CA ILE A 155 9.68 -16.09 0.13
C ILE A 155 9.06 -15.57 1.44
N ARG A 156 8.43 -16.45 2.25
CA ARG A 156 7.88 -16.07 3.56
C ARG A 156 8.97 -15.54 4.50
N THR A 157 10.12 -16.21 4.55
CA THR A 157 11.26 -15.81 5.41
C THR A 157 11.82 -14.45 4.99
N GLU A 158 12.07 -14.25 3.70
CA GLU A 158 12.55 -12.97 3.15
C GLU A 158 11.56 -11.82 3.40
N ARG A 159 10.25 -12.11 3.36
CA ARG A 159 9.19 -11.12 3.66
C ARG A 159 9.07 -10.79 5.13
N GLN A 160 9.29 -11.75 6.02
CA GLN A 160 9.32 -11.49 7.46
C GLN A 160 10.52 -10.59 7.82
N GLY A 161 11.69 -10.84 7.23
CA GLY A 161 12.89 -10.00 7.41
C GLY A 161 12.79 -8.61 6.78
N SER A 162 11.92 -8.40 5.79
CA SER A 162 11.72 -7.11 5.09
C SER A 162 10.48 -6.34 5.53
N ARG A 163 9.82 -6.75 6.64
CA ARG A 163 8.76 -5.95 7.26
C ARG A 163 9.31 -4.54 7.55
N PRO A 164 8.74 -3.49 6.96
CA PRO A 164 9.31 -2.16 7.08
C PRO A 164 9.28 -1.72 8.54
N HIS A 165 10.45 -1.64 9.16
CA HIS A 165 10.62 -0.89 10.39
C HIS A 165 10.20 0.55 10.08
N LYS A 166 9.28 1.11 10.87
CA LYS A 166 8.67 2.44 10.63
C LYS A 166 9.68 3.61 10.59
N ALA A 167 10.96 3.37 10.83
CA ALA A 167 11.98 4.38 11.09
C ALA A 167 12.16 5.37 9.92
N ASP A 168 12.20 4.91 8.66
CA ASP A 168 12.87 5.73 7.64
C ASP A 168 12.00 6.20 6.47
N GLY A 169 10.69 5.95 6.51
CA GLY A 169 9.75 6.43 5.48
C GLY A 169 10.03 5.92 4.06
N HIS A 170 10.94 4.96 3.90
CA HIS A 170 11.13 4.24 2.65
C HIS A 170 9.89 3.39 2.44
N LYS A 171 9.13 3.66 1.36
CA LYS A 171 8.43 2.56 0.69
C LYS A 171 9.53 1.55 0.40
N ALA A 172 9.46 0.39 1.06
CA ALA A 172 10.32 -0.75 0.74
C ALA A 172 10.34 -0.88 -0.79
N ALA A 173 11.50 -1.26 -1.34
CA ALA A 173 11.59 -1.73 -2.72
C ALA A 173 10.41 -2.68 -3.01
N SER A 174 9.96 -2.71 -4.26
CA SER A 174 8.88 -3.59 -4.72
C SER A 174 8.92 -4.90 -3.94
N ARG A 175 7.80 -5.29 -3.30
CA ARG A 175 7.76 -6.44 -2.40
C ARG A 175 8.55 -7.57 -3.07
N PRO A 176 9.67 -8.05 -2.47
CA PRO A 176 10.53 -8.99 -3.17
C PRO A 176 9.70 -10.21 -3.60
N ASN A 177 10.09 -10.78 -4.74
CA ASN A 177 9.50 -11.99 -5.33
C ASN A 177 8.08 -11.79 -5.88
N GLY A 178 7.75 -10.58 -6.38
CA GLY A 178 6.47 -10.29 -7.02
C GLY A 178 6.17 -11.20 -8.21
N ASP A 179 7.14 -11.36 -9.11
CA ASP A 179 7.00 -12.17 -10.32
C ASP A 179 6.93 -13.66 -10.02
N GLU A 180 7.80 -14.15 -9.13
CA GLU A 180 7.76 -15.55 -8.65
C GLU A 180 6.42 -15.89 -7.99
N LEU A 181 5.88 -15.00 -7.15
CA LEU A 181 4.55 -15.20 -6.57
C LEU A 181 3.45 -15.15 -7.61
N SER A 182 3.55 -14.27 -8.61
CA SER A 182 2.58 -14.22 -9.70
C SER A 182 2.58 -15.53 -10.49
N ALA A 183 3.75 -16.09 -10.78
CA ALA A 183 3.89 -17.37 -11.45
C ALA A 183 3.28 -18.52 -10.63
N LEU A 184 3.53 -18.56 -9.31
CA LEU A 184 2.92 -19.55 -8.41
C LEU A 184 1.39 -19.38 -8.31
N VAL A 185 0.88 -18.14 -8.29
CA VAL A 185 -0.57 -17.90 -8.34
C VAL A 185 -1.16 -18.45 -9.64
N GLN A 186 -0.52 -18.20 -10.78
CA GLN A 186 -1.00 -18.70 -12.08
C GLN A 186 -0.96 -20.23 -12.13
N LYS A 187 0.11 -20.85 -11.62
CA LYS A 187 0.27 -22.31 -11.60
C LYS A 187 -0.81 -23.02 -10.77
N TYR A 188 -1.21 -22.43 -9.64
CA TYR A 188 -2.19 -22.99 -8.71
C TYR A 188 -3.55 -22.27 -8.74
N ASP A 189 -3.84 -21.56 -9.84
CA ASP A 189 -4.99 -20.64 -9.90
C ASP A 189 -6.31 -21.38 -9.74
N GLU A 190 -6.46 -22.51 -10.44
CA GLU A 190 -7.67 -23.33 -10.43
C GLU A 190 -7.90 -23.94 -9.05
N GLU A 191 -6.86 -24.50 -8.43
CA GLU A 191 -6.93 -25.07 -7.08
C GLU A 191 -7.31 -24.02 -6.05
N ILE A 192 -6.65 -22.86 -6.07
CA ILE A 192 -6.95 -21.76 -5.15
C ILE A 192 -8.39 -21.27 -5.37
N SER A 193 -8.83 -21.14 -6.62
CA SER A 193 -10.18 -20.66 -6.95
C SER A 193 -11.24 -21.63 -6.43
N MET A 194 -11.08 -22.94 -6.63
CA MET A 194 -11.99 -23.94 -6.08
C MET A 194 -12.07 -23.87 -4.54
N LEU A 195 -10.93 -23.81 -3.85
CA LEU A 195 -10.90 -23.72 -2.39
C LEU A 195 -11.55 -22.43 -1.86
N MET A 196 -11.43 -21.33 -2.60
CA MET A 196 -12.07 -20.05 -2.27
C MET A 196 -13.58 -20.06 -2.52
N GLU A 197 -14.05 -20.77 -3.55
CA GLU A 197 -15.48 -20.95 -3.80
C GLU A 197 -16.14 -21.82 -2.72
N GLU A 198 -15.48 -22.88 -2.22
CA GLU A 198 -16.00 -23.69 -1.10
C GLU A 198 -16.35 -22.86 0.13
N ILE A 199 -15.56 -21.81 0.42
CA ILE A 199 -15.75 -20.96 1.59
C ILE A 199 -16.51 -19.67 1.30
N LYS A 200 -16.98 -19.46 0.07
CA LYS A 200 -17.75 -18.27 -0.32
C LYS A 200 -18.92 -17.95 0.61
N PRO A 201 -19.83 -18.87 0.97
CA PRO A 201 -20.93 -18.55 1.88
C PRO A 201 -20.42 -18.12 3.27
N LYS A 202 -19.34 -18.73 3.77
CA LYS A 202 -18.70 -18.32 5.04
C LYS A 202 -18.11 -16.91 4.92
N ARG A 203 -17.46 -16.57 3.80
CA ARG A 203 -16.91 -15.23 3.55
C ARG A 203 -17.98 -14.15 3.53
N GLU A 204 -19.12 -14.41 2.87
CA GLU A 204 -20.25 -13.48 2.87
C GLU A 204 -20.80 -13.26 4.28
N GLN A 205 -20.86 -14.31 5.10
CA GLN A 205 -21.24 -14.19 6.51
C GLN A 205 -20.22 -13.37 7.30
N TRP A 206 -18.92 -13.63 7.16
CA TRP A 206 -17.87 -12.88 7.83
C TRP A 206 -17.91 -11.38 7.48
N GLU A 207 -18.17 -11.04 6.22
CA GLU A 207 -18.32 -9.64 5.80
C GLU A 207 -19.52 -8.97 6.49
N LYS A 208 -20.66 -9.66 6.60
CA LYS A 208 -21.85 -9.16 7.32
C LYS A 208 -21.58 -8.98 8.81
N ASP A 209 -20.92 -9.95 9.44
CA ASP A 209 -20.60 -9.90 10.87
C ASP A 209 -19.62 -8.76 11.18
N MET A 210 -18.56 -8.63 10.36
CA MET A 210 -17.58 -7.55 10.50
C MET A 210 -18.19 -6.18 10.26
N LYS A 211 -19.09 -6.06 9.27
CA LYS A 211 -19.86 -4.85 9.04
C LYS A 211 -20.74 -4.50 10.24
N THR A 212 -21.46 -5.48 10.78
CA THR A 212 -22.33 -5.30 11.96
C THR A 212 -21.52 -4.86 13.18
N MET A 213 -20.36 -5.48 13.43
CA MET A 213 -19.44 -5.06 14.49
C MET A 213 -18.91 -3.64 14.28
N SER A 214 -18.61 -3.25 13.04
CA SER A 214 -18.17 -1.90 12.70
C SER A 214 -19.28 -0.86 12.91
N GLU A 215 -20.50 -1.18 12.51
CA GLU A 215 -21.68 -0.31 12.65
C GLU A 215 -22.10 -0.15 14.11
N ALA A 216 -22.09 -1.21 14.90
CA ALA A 216 -22.41 -1.16 16.34
C ALA A 216 -21.44 -0.29 17.14
N ASN A 217 -20.19 -0.15 16.69
CA ASN A 217 -19.16 0.69 17.32
C ASN A 217 -18.91 2.00 16.54
N ARG A 218 -19.83 2.38 15.65
CA ARG A 218 -19.69 3.61 14.86
C ARG A 218 -20.19 4.79 15.70
N PRO A 219 -19.37 5.83 15.92
CA PRO A 219 -19.86 7.03 16.59
C PRO A 219 -20.96 7.68 15.76
N GLU A 220 -22.03 8.13 16.42
CA GLU A 220 -23.13 8.85 15.80
C GLU A 220 -22.58 10.11 15.12
N ARG A 221 -22.63 10.14 13.78
CA ARG A 221 -22.17 11.27 12.98
C ARG A 221 -23.38 11.95 12.36
N LYS A 222 -23.68 13.18 12.77
CA LYS A 222 -24.61 14.07 12.05
C LYS A 222 -23.92 14.55 10.77
N GLY A 223 -24.26 13.97 9.62
CA GLY A 223 -23.78 14.40 8.31
C GLY A 223 -24.07 13.38 7.21
N LYS A 224 -24.39 13.86 6.00
CA LYS A 224 -24.61 12.99 4.83
C LYS A 224 -23.38 12.11 4.62
N GLN A 225 -23.62 10.80 4.65
CA GLN A 225 -22.65 9.78 4.29
C GLN A 225 -22.25 10.04 2.85
N GLY A 226 -21.12 10.72 2.63
CA GLY A 226 -20.54 10.82 1.30
C GLY A 226 -20.31 9.40 0.82
N MET A 227 -21.07 8.96 -0.20
CA MET A 227 -20.76 7.73 -0.91
C MET A 227 -19.34 7.90 -1.44
N LYS A 228 -18.35 7.33 -0.75
CA LYS A 228 -17.03 7.14 -1.32
C LYS A 228 -17.21 6.19 -2.49
N LYS A 229 -17.41 6.72 -3.70
CA LYS A 229 -17.35 5.94 -4.93
C LYS A 229 -15.95 5.33 -5.00
N GLY A 230 -15.87 4.02 -4.81
CA GLY A 230 -14.63 3.28 -4.73
C GLY A 230 -14.50 2.53 -3.42
N ALA A 231 -15.29 1.47 -3.25
CA ALA A 231 -14.87 0.39 -2.36
C ALA A 231 -13.57 -0.16 -2.96
N HIS A 232 -12.45 0.03 -2.27
CA HIS A 232 -11.17 -0.55 -2.66
C HIS A 232 -11.21 -2.03 -2.34
N ARG A 233 -12.02 -2.80 -3.07
CA ARG A 233 -11.97 -4.26 -2.98
C ARG A 233 -10.55 -4.67 -3.34
N PRO A 234 -9.84 -5.41 -2.48
CA PRO A 234 -8.54 -5.92 -2.85
C PRO A 234 -8.68 -6.72 -4.14
N LYS A 235 -7.81 -6.44 -5.12
CA LYS A 235 -7.81 -7.16 -6.40
C LYS A 235 -7.80 -8.67 -6.14
N PRO A 236 -8.57 -9.48 -6.89
CA PRO A 236 -8.62 -10.94 -6.69
C PRO A 236 -7.24 -11.58 -6.55
N ASP A 237 -6.29 -11.18 -7.39
CA ASP A 237 -4.91 -11.67 -7.38
C ASP A 237 -4.21 -11.40 -6.04
N PHE A 238 -4.50 -10.28 -5.38
CA PHE A 238 -3.93 -9.96 -4.08
C PHE A 238 -4.42 -10.91 -2.98
N GLN A 239 -5.67 -11.39 -3.08
CA GLN A 239 -6.20 -12.37 -2.14
C GLN A 239 -5.52 -13.74 -2.35
N LYS A 240 -5.33 -14.16 -3.60
CA LYS A 240 -4.63 -15.42 -3.94
C LYS A 240 -3.17 -15.39 -3.48
N VAL A 241 -2.46 -14.27 -3.68
CA VAL A 241 -1.09 -14.08 -3.17
C VAL A 241 -1.03 -14.20 -1.64
N ARG A 242 -1.96 -13.55 -0.92
CA ARG A 242 -2.01 -13.64 0.55
C ARG A 242 -2.30 -15.06 1.03
N PHE A 243 -3.17 -15.77 0.33
CA PHE A 243 -3.50 -17.15 0.64
C PHE A 243 -2.29 -18.08 0.45
N LEU A 244 -1.57 -17.96 -0.66
CA LEU A 244 -0.33 -18.74 -0.90
C LEU A 244 0.74 -18.50 0.16
N LEU A 245 0.96 -17.22 0.51
CA LEU A 245 1.95 -16.82 1.51
C LEU A 245 1.57 -17.20 2.93
N MET A 246 0.32 -17.60 3.19
CA MET A 246 -0.09 -18.07 4.50
C MET A 246 0.71 -19.31 4.89
N ASP A 247 1.26 -19.30 6.11
CA ASP A 247 1.98 -20.43 6.68
C ASP A 247 0.96 -21.51 7.10
N PRO A 248 1.04 -22.75 6.58
CA PRO A 248 0.11 -23.82 6.92
C PRO A 248 0.18 -24.26 8.39
N ALA A 249 1.26 -23.93 9.11
CA ALA A 249 1.44 -24.23 10.54
C ALA A 249 0.98 -23.10 11.47
N LYS A 250 0.96 -21.84 10.99
CA LYS A 250 0.68 -20.66 11.83
C LYS A 250 -0.61 -19.91 11.47
N GLY A 251 -1.19 -20.17 10.30
CA GLY A 251 -2.42 -19.53 9.84
C GLY A 251 -2.25 -18.09 9.36
N PRO A 252 -3.36 -17.38 9.08
CA PRO A 252 -3.30 -16.01 8.55
C PRO A 252 -2.90 -15.03 9.65
N GLU A 253 -1.79 -14.33 9.47
CA GLU A 253 -1.43 -13.20 10.34
C GLU A 253 -2.42 -12.04 10.15
N PHE A 254 -3.04 -11.57 11.24
CA PHE A 254 -3.86 -10.36 11.22
C PHE A 254 -2.95 -9.14 11.09
N ASP A 255 -2.85 -8.58 9.88
CA ASP A 255 -2.16 -7.31 9.69
C ASP A 255 -3.08 -6.17 10.16
N ASN A 256 -2.70 -5.50 11.24
CA ASN A 256 -3.40 -4.32 11.78
C ASN A 256 -3.54 -3.17 10.75
N ASN A 257 -2.80 -3.23 9.64
CA ASN A 257 -2.88 -2.28 8.53
C ASN A 257 -3.95 -2.65 7.48
N ASN A 258 -4.60 -3.81 7.61
CA ASN A 258 -5.56 -4.30 6.64
C ASN A 258 -6.94 -3.68 6.92
N ARG A 259 -7.24 -2.57 6.23
CA ARG A 259 -8.64 -2.20 5.97
C ARG A 259 -9.21 -3.28 5.05
N TYR A 260 -9.97 -4.20 5.63
CA TYR A 260 -10.98 -4.94 4.89
C TYR A 260 -12.01 -3.96 4.33
#